data_AF-A0A4U0RU72-F1
#
_entry.id   AF-A0A4U0RU72-F1
#
_cell.length_a   1.000
_cell.length_b   1.000
_cell.length_c   1.000
_cell.angle_alpha   90.00
_cell.angle_beta   90.00
_cell.angle_gamma   90.00
#
_symmetry.space_group_name_H-M   'P 1'
#
loop_
_entity.id
_entity.type
_entity.pdbx_description
1 polymer ?
#
loop_
_entity_poly.entity_id
_entity_poly.type
_entity_poly.pdbx_seq_one_letter_code
_entity_poly.pdbx_strand_id
1 'polypeptide(L)'
;MIELRAICQRNEVPEVTDALRAGFTLDTLRCLPSRATDSVRLYATAAPSTNTGPLTAWLHVRALVSWLDAHNESGPHETAMRLMKLTEETGEVMAAYIGMTGQNPRKGITHTADDVTAELCDVILTAMTALHSFTDDPEAAFAAVVRTRSARLARLTSTAA
;
A
#
# COMPACT_ATOMS: atom_id res chain seq x y z
N MET A 1 -23.29 -6.68 11.87
CA MET A 1 -22.83 -6.16 13.18
C MET A 1 -22.33 -7.34 13.98
N ILE A 2 -21.12 -7.25 14.51
CA ILE A 2 -20.40 -8.27 15.26
C ILE A 2 -19.83 -7.65 16.55
N GLU A 3 -19.63 -8.49 17.56
CA GLU A 3 -18.92 -8.10 18.78
C GLU A 3 -17.49 -8.63 18.72
N LEU A 4 -16.53 -7.71 18.84
CA LEU A 4 -15.11 -8.01 18.86
C LEU A 4 -14.59 -7.87 20.27
N ARG A 5 -13.81 -8.87 20.71
CA ARG A 5 -13.11 -8.87 21.98
C ARG A 5 -11.64 -9.18 21.74
N ALA A 6 -10.77 -8.23 22.09
CA ALA A 6 -9.33 -8.39 22.03
C ALA A 6 -8.70 -8.23 23.42
N ILE A 7 -7.56 -8.88 23.65
CA ILE A 7 -6.72 -8.68 24.82
C ILE A 7 -5.34 -8.32 24.31
N CYS A 8 -4.80 -7.19 24.75
CA CYS A 8 -3.47 -6.72 24.38
C CYS A 8 -2.76 -6.11 25.59
N GLN A 9 -1.46 -5.88 25.48
CA GLN A 9 -0.75 -5.12 26.50
C GLN A 9 -1.24 -3.67 26.48
N ARG A 10 -1.13 -2.99 27.63
CA ARG A 10 -1.61 -1.61 27.80
C ARG A 10 -0.90 -0.63 26.87
N ASN A 11 0.38 -0.86 26.58
CA ASN A 11 1.17 -0.04 25.65
C ASN A 11 0.80 -0.29 24.18
N GLU A 12 0.23 -1.44 23.82
CA GLU A 12 -0.15 -1.83 22.45
C GLU A 12 -1.56 -1.36 22.05
N VAL A 13 -2.31 -0.72 22.97
CA VAL A 13 -3.69 -0.30 22.72
C VAL A 13 -3.88 0.55 21.46
N PRO A 14 -3.00 1.53 21.15
CA PRO A 14 -3.12 2.31 19.92
C PRO A 14 -3.02 1.43 18.67
N GLU A 15 -2.00 0.57 18.60
CA GLU A 15 -1.72 -0.31 17.45
C GLU A 15 -2.87 -1.29 17.21
N VAL A 16 -3.37 -1.93 18.27
CA VAL A 16 -4.51 -2.85 18.17
C VAL A 16 -5.79 -2.10 17.78
N THR A 17 -5.98 -0.87 18.25
CA THR A 17 -7.15 -0.05 17.86
C THR A 17 -7.11 0.31 16.39
N ASP A 18 -5.94 0.70 15.87
CA ASP A 18 -5.79 1.07 14.46
C ASP A 18 -5.94 -0.15 13.55
N ALA A 19 -5.41 -1.31 13.94
CA ALA A 19 -5.65 -2.58 13.25
C ALA A 19 -7.15 -2.95 13.20
N LEU A 20 -7.88 -2.77 14.30
CA LEU A 20 -9.33 -2.98 14.34
C LEU A 20 -10.07 -2.01 13.40
N ARG A 21 -9.67 -0.74 13.34
CA ARG A 21 -10.28 0.25 12.43
C ARG A 21 -9.96 0.02 10.97
N ALA A 22 -8.83 -0.61 10.66
CA ALA A 22 -8.47 -0.97 9.30
C ALA A 22 -9.40 -2.07 8.73
N GLY A 23 -9.79 -3.03 9.56
CA GLY A 23 -10.66 -4.15 9.16
C GLY A 23 -12.16 -3.91 9.40
N PHE A 24 -12.52 -2.97 10.28
CA PHE A 24 -13.88 -2.81 10.77
C PHE A 24 -14.29 -1.35 10.95
N THR A 25 -15.56 -1.07 10.68
CA THR A 25 -16.19 0.16 11.17
C THR A 25 -16.59 -0.07 12.62
N LEU A 26 -15.95 0.64 13.56
CA LEU A 26 -16.21 0.50 15.00
C LEU A 26 -17.32 1.47 15.43
N ASP A 27 -18.45 0.94 15.88
CA ASP A 27 -19.55 1.72 16.44
C ASP A 27 -19.26 2.14 17.88
N THR A 28 -18.64 1.22 18.63
CA THR A 28 -18.18 1.49 19.99
C THR A 28 -16.81 0.83 20.20
N LEU A 29 -15.98 1.45 21.04
CA LEU A 29 -14.74 0.85 21.52
C LEU A 29 -14.59 1.18 23.00
N ARG A 30 -14.48 0.13 23.83
CA ARG A 30 -14.28 0.26 25.27
C ARG A 30 -13.02 -0.49 25.68
N CYS A 31 -12.16 0.20 26.42
CA CYS A 31 -10.98 -0.38 27.04
C CYS A 31 -11.27 -0.64 28.52
N LEU A 32 -11.17 -1.90 28.94
CA LEU A 32 -11.41 -2.33 30.31
C LEU A 32 -10.16 -3.01 30.89
N PRO A 33 -9.92 -2.92 32.21
CA PRO A 33 -8.85 -3.66 32.86
C PRO A 33 -9.00 -5.17 32.62
N SER A 34 -7.87 -5.85 32.39
CA SER A 34 -7.81 -7.31 32.41
C SER A 34 -7.41 -7.81 33.81
N ARG A 35 -7.45 -9.13 34.01
CA ARG A 35 -7.01 -9.75 35.28
C ARG A 35 -5.50 -9.66 35.48
N ALA A 36 -4.72 -9.56 34.41
CA ALA A 36 -3.28 -9.33 34.48
C ALA A 36 -2.98 -7.83 34.38
N THR A 37 -2.10 -7.34 35.26
CA THR A 37 -1.85 -5.92 35.55
C THR A 37 -1.50 -5.08 34.31
N ASP A 38 -0.74 -5.67 33.38
CA ASP A 38 -0.22 -4.99 32.19
C ASP A 38 -1.08 -5.19 30.94
N SER A 39 -2.17 -5.97 31.04
CA SER A 39 -3.07 -6.23 29.92
C SER A 39 -4.40 -5.50 30.04
N VAL A 40 -5.01 -5.19 28.90
CA VAL A 40 -6.36 -4.62 28.82
C VAL A 40 -7.23 -5.45 27.89
N ARG A 41 -8.54 -5.34 28.06
CA ARG A 41 -9.55 -5.91 27.19
C ARG A 41 -10.19 -4.81 26.38
N LEU A 42 -10.13 -4.93 25.06
CA LEU A 42 -10.87 -4.10 24.13
C LEU A 42 -12.17 -4.82 23.78
N TYR A 43 -13.29 -4.11 23.94
CA TYR A 43 -14.60 -4.55 23.48
C TYR A 43 -15.09 -3.56 22.44
N ALA A 44 -15.45 -4.06 21.27
CA ALA A 44 -16.01 -3.23 20.22
C ALA A 44 -17.26 -3.86 19.62
N THR A 45 -18.28 -3.04 19.39
CA THR A 45 -19.34 -3.37 18.44
C THR A 45 -18.88 -2.85 17.09
N ALA A 46 -18.89 -3.70 16.08
CA ALA A 46 -18.33 -3.38 14.79
C ALA A 46 -19.16 -3.94 13.65
N ALA A 47 -19.10 -3.31 12.48
CA ALA A 47 -19.46 -3.94 11.22
C ALA A 47 -18.16 -4.34 10.50
N PRO A 48 -18.15 -5.47 9.75
CA PRO A 48 -17.12 -5.68 8.75
C PRO A 48 -17.00 -4.40 7.93
N SER A 49 -15.79 -3.89 7.76
CA SER A 49 -15.59 -2.78 6.85
C SER A 49 -15.96 -3.29 5.46
N THR A 50 -17.18 -3.02 5.01
CA THR A 50 -17.46 -3.05 3.59
C THR A 50 -16.68 -1.86 3.09
N ASN A 51 -15.57 -2.11 2.41
CA ASN A 51 -14.77 -1.04 1.83
C ASN A 51 -15.58 -0.44 0.66
N THR A 52 -16.64 0.29 0.99
CA THR A 52 -17.58 0.98 0.11
C THR A 52 -17.19 2.44 -0.06
N GLY A 53 -16.02 2.83 0.45
CA GLY A 53 -15.33 4.02 -0.03
C GLY A 53 -14.91 3.85 -1.49
N PRO A 54 -14.57 4.94 -2.20
CA PRO A 54 -14.06 4.84 -3.56
C PRO A 54 -12.83 3.91 -3.58
N LEU A 55 -12.73 3.05 -4.61
CA LEU A 55 -11.55 2.22 -4.83
C LEU A 55 -10.32 3.12 -4.91
N THR A 56 -9.41 2.98 -3.96
CA THR A 56 -8.12 3.68 -3.97
C THR A 56 -7.00 2.72 -4.38
N ALA A 57 -5.91 3.27 -4.91
CA ALA A 57 -4.71 2.48 -5.24
C ALA A 57 -4.21 1.71 -4.00
N TRP A 58 -4.18 2.33 -2.82
CA TRP A 58 -3.77 1.66 -1.58
C TRP A 58 -4.69 0.52 -1.17
N LEU A 59 -6.00 0.67 -1.34
CA LEU A 59 -6.93 -0.42 -1.09
C LEU A 59 -6.70 -1.59 -2.04
N HIS A 60 -6.56 -1.30 -3.33
CA HIS A 60 -6.28 -2.32 -4.34
C HIS A 60 -4.97 -3.06 -4.03
N VAL A 61 -3.88 -2.32 -3.76
CA VAL A 61 -2.57 -2.91 -3.46
C VAL A 61 -2.60 -3.74 -2.17
N ARG A 62 -3.31 -3.31 -1.12
CA ARG A 62 -3.49 -4.13 0.10
C ARG A 62 -4.17 -5.46 -0.20
N ALA A 63 -5.20 -5.46 -1.03
CA ALA A 63 -5.89 -6.67 -1.45
C ALA A 63 -4.97 -7.58 -2.29
N LEU A 64 -4.20 -6.99 -3.21
CA LEU A 64 -3.22 -7.71 -4.03
C LEU A 64 -2.12 -8.35 -3.17
N VAL A 65 -1.51 -7.60 -2.25
CA VAL A 65 -0.48 -8.12 -1.33
C VAL A 65 -1.05 -9.24 -0.47
N SER A 66 -2.24 -9.07 0.09
CA SER A 66 -2.90 -10.10 0.89
C SER A 66 -3.13 -11.39 0.07
N TRP A 67 -3.50 -11.24 -1.20
CA TRP A 67 -3.65 -12.38 -2.11
C TRP A 67 -2.30 -13.05 -2.41
N LEU A 68 -1.25 -12.27 -2.69
CA LEU A 68 0.10 -12.80 -2.92
C LEU A 68 0.65 -13.54 -1.70
N ASP A 69 0.53 -12.96 -0.51
CA ASP A 69 0.97 -13.58 0.75
C ASP A 69 0.23 -14.89 1.05
N ALA A 70 -1.01 -15.04 0.58
CA ALA A 70 -1.78 -16.26 0.73
C ALA A 70 -1.39 -17.37 -0.27
N HIS A 71 -0.75 -17.02 -1.39
CA HIS A 71 -0.42 -17.95 -2.47
C HIS A 71 1.08 -18.25 -2.62
N ASN A 72 1.94 -17.41 -2.05
CA ASN A 72 3.38 -17.58 -2.05
C ASN A 72 3.90 -17.88 -0.64
N GLU A 73 5.14 -18.37 -0.56
CA GLU A 73 5.84 -18.42 0.73
C GLU A 73 6.14 -16.99 1.22
N SER A 74 6.64 -16.85 2.46
CA SER A 74 7.14 -15.57 2.96
C SER A 74 8.66 -15.64 3.12
N GLY A 75 9.38 -14.57 2.79
CA GLY A 75 10.80 -14.47 3.11
C GLY A 75 11.62 -13.66 2.12
N PRO A 76 12.96 -13.68 2.25
CA PRO A 76 13.86 -12.86 1.44
C PRO A 76 13.73 -13.10 -0.07
N HIS A 77 13.39 -14.33 -0.48
CA HIS A 77 13.18 -14.65 -1.88
C HIS A 77 11.99 -13.90 -2.47
N GLU A 78 10.83 -13.93 -1.82
CA GLU A 78 9.63 -13.25 -2.28
C GLU A 78 9.76 -11.72 -2.21
N THR A 79 10.46 -11.20 -1.20
CA THR A 79 10.86 -9.79 -1.18
C THR A 79 11.72 -9.44 -2.41
N ALA A 80 12.66 -10.29 -2.79
CA ALA A 80 13.45 -10.10 -4.00
C ALA A 80 12.61 -10.21 -5.28
N MET A 81 11.61 -11.12 -5.33
CA MET A 81 10.71 -11.23 -6.49
C MET A 81 9.90 -9.95 -6.69
N ARG A 82 9.35 -9.38 -5.61
CA ARG A 82 8.62 -8.10 -5.66
C ARG A 82 9.50 -6.94 -6.14
N LEU A 83 10.77 -6.91 -5.74
CA LEU A 83 11.72 -5.93 -6.27
C LEU A 83 12.06 -6.18 -7.74
N MET A 84 12.26 -7.43 -8.16
CA MET A 84 12.59 -7.74 -9.55
C MET A 84 11.45 -7.42 -10.51
N LYS A 85 10.20 -7.54 -10.06
CA LYS A 85 9.03 -7.14 -10.86
C LYS A 85 9.11 -5.68 -11.32
N LEU A 86 9.73 -4.77 -10.55
CA LEU A 86 9.97 -3.39 -10.99
C LEU A 86 10.79 -3.30 -12.29
N THR A 87 11.74 -4.20 -12.47
CA THR A 87 12.57 -4.23 -13.68
C THR A 87 11.76 -4.71 -14.89
N GLU A 88 10.87 -5.68 -14.67
CA GLU A 88 9.95 -6.17 -15.68
C GLU A 88 9.02 -5.05 -16.17
N GLU A 89 8.30 -4.40 -15.26
CA GLU A 89 7.37 -3.31 -15.60
C GLU A 89 8.08 -2.11 -16.25
N THR A 90 9.28 -1.76 -15.77
CA THR A 90 10.09 -0.71 -16.41
C THR A 90 10.48 -1.10 -17.85
N GLY A 91 10.74 -2.39 -18.08
CA GLY A 91 10.99 -2.93 -19.41
C GLY A 91 9.76 -2.82 -20.32
N GLU A 92 8.57 -3.09 -19.78
CA GLU A 92 7.30 -2.99 -20.50
C GLU A 92 6.97 -1.54 -20.87
N VAL A 93 7.19 -0.56 -19.97
CA VAL A 93 7.13 0.87 -20.31
C VAL A 93 7.99 1.21 -21.53
N MET A 94 9.23 0.71 -21.55
CA MET A 94 10.15 0.98 -22.67
C MET A 94 9.72 0.26 -23.94
N ALA A 95 9.18 -0.96 -23.84
CA ALA A 95 8.64 -1.69 -24.98
C ALA A 95 7.43 -0.96 -25.58
N ALA A 96 6.49 -0.50 -24.75
CA ALA A 96 5.35 0.30 -25.17
C ALA A 96 5.80 1.61 -25.82
N TYR A 97 6.77 2.33 -25.25
CA TYR A 97 7.28 3.58 -25.82
C TYR A 97 7.98 3.37 -27.18
N ILE A 98 8.79 2.32 -27.31
CA ILE A 98 9.40 1.92 -28.59
C ILE A 98 8.32 1.59 -29.62
N GLY A 99 7.27 0.88 -29.20
CA GLY A 99 6.12 0.55 -30.04
C GLY A 99 5.31 1.79 -30.45
N MET A 100 5.12 2.75 -29.55
CA MET A 100 4.38 3.99 -29.79
C MET A 100 5.12 4.90 -30.77
N THR A 101 6.44 5.02 -30.61
CA THR A 101 7.28 5.85 -31.49
C THR A 101 7.58 5.18 -32.83
N GLY A 102 7.29 3.88 -32.96
CA GLY A 102 7.67 3.10 -34.13
C GLY A 102 9.19 3.01 -34.33
N GLN A 103 9.97 3.10 -33.24
CA GLN A 103 11.43 3.18 -33.30
C GLN A 103 12.05 1.99 -34.05
N ASN A 104 11.45 0.79 -33.93
CA ASN A 104 11.87 -0.39 -34.69
C ASN A 104 11.14 -0.43 -36.05
N PRO A 105 11.79 -0.05 -37.16
CA PRO A 105 11.13 0.06 -38.46
C PRO A 105 10.61 -1.28 -39.01
N ARG A 106 11.07 -2.42 -38.47
CA ARG A 106 10.57 -3.76 -38.85
C ARG A 106 9.20 -4.08 -38.26
N LYS A 107 8.75 -3.33 -37.26
CA LYS A 107 7.49 -3.56 -36.53
C LYS A 107 6.46 -2.45 -36.76
N GLY A 108 6.89 -1.28 -37.22
CA GLY A 108 6.01 -0.13 -37.36
C GLY A 108 5.55 0.41 -36.00
N ILE A 109 4.48 1.20 -35.99
CA ILE A 109 3.84 1.67 -34.77
C ILE A 109 2.88 0.59 -34.28
N THR A 110 3.10 0.11 -33.06
CA THR A 110 2.34 -1.01 -32.47
C THR A 110 1.60 -0.66 -31.19
N HIS A 111 1.94 0.48 -30.58
CA HIS A 111 1.36 0.93 -29.32
C HIS A 111 0.94 2.40 -29.44
N THR A 112 0.29 2.88 -28.39
CA THR A 112 -0.25 4.23 -28.23
C THR A 112 0.31 4.86 -26.96
N ALA A 113 0.00 6.15 -26.75
CA ALA A 113 0.32 6.81 -25.49
C ALA A 113 -0.45 6.23 -24.30
N ASP A 114 -1.63 5.65 -24.55
CA ASP A 114 -2.43 4.99 -23.52
C ASP A 114 -1.76 3.71 -23.04
N ASP A 115 -1.14 2.94 -23.93
CA ASP A 115 -0.35 1.76 -23.55
C ASP A 115 0.84 2.17 -22.66
N VAL A 116 1.60 3.20 -23.04
CA VAL A 116 2.69 3.73 -22.18
C VAL A 116 2.16 4.18 -20.82
N THR A 117 0.97 4.77 -20.78
CA THR A 117 0.33 5.22 -19.53
C THR A 117 -0.07 4.03 -18.67
N ALA A 118 -0.57 2.95 -19.26
CA ALA A 118 -0.91 1.72 -18.55
C ALA A 118 0.35 1.12 -17.90
N GLU A 119 1.43 0.95 -18.67
CA GLU A 119 2.69 0.40 -18.14
C GLU A 119 3.29 1.28 -17.03
N LEU A 120 3.18 2.61 -17.14
CA LEU A 120 3.60 3.51 -16.06
C LEU A 120 2.76 3.33 -14.79
N CYS A 121 1.46 3.06 -14.92
CA CYS A 121 0.61 2.71 -13.79
C CYS A 121 1.04 1.38 -13.14
N ASP A 122 1.41 0.39 -13.95
CA ASP A 122 1.86 -0.92 -13.46
C ASP A 122 3.20 -0.83 -12.71
N VAL A 123 4.13 0.05 -13.15
CA VAL A 123 5.32 0.39 -12.37
C VAL A 123 4.96 0.98 -11.00
N ILE A 124 3.98 1.91 -10.95
CA ILE A 124 3.54 2.54 -9.69
C ILE A 124 2.93 1.49 -8.75
N LEU A 125 2.01 0.66 -9.25
CA LEU A 125 1.36 -0.38 -8.46
C LEU A 125 2.36 -1.44 -7.97
N THR A 126 3.34 -1.80 -8.81
CA THR A 126 4.41 -2.73 -8.45
C THR A 126 5.32 -2.14 -7.38
N ALA A 127 5.67 -0.85 -7.45
CA ALA A 127 6.46 -0.18 -6.41
C ALA A 127 5.70 -0.10 -5.08
N MET A 128 4.41 0.20 -5.12
CA MET A 128 3.55 0.18 -3.93
C MET A 128 3.48 -1.22 -3.32
N THR A 129 3.34 -2.26 -4.15
CA THR A 129 3.33 -3.67 -3.73
C THR A 129 4.65 -4.07 -3.07
N ALA A 130 5.79 -3.69 -3.67
CA ALA A 130 7.11 -3.96 -3.09
C ALA A 130 7.34 -3.22 -1.77
N LEU A 131 6.79 -2.01 -1.61
CA LEU A 131 6.92 -1.22 -0.37
C LEU A 131 6.35 -1.94 0.86
N HIS A 132 5.29 -2.74 0.69
CA HIS A 132 4.73 -3.57 1.77
C HIS A 132 5.73 -4.57 2.36
N SER A 133 6.81 -4.92 1.66
CA SER A 133 7.86 -5.80 2.18
C SER A 133 8.88 -5.09 3.08
N PHE A 134 8.81 -3.77 3.23
CA PHE A 134 9.81 -2.97 3.96
C PHE A 134 9.23 -2.13 5.10
N THR A 135 7.90 -2.08 5.23
CA THR A 135 7.23 -1.31 6.28
C THR A 135 5.82 -1.84 6.53
N ASP A 136 5.41 -1.82 7.80
CA ASP A 136 4.06 -2.21 8.21
C ASP A 136 2.99 -1.16 7.84
N ASP A 137 3.41 0.09 7.57
CA ASP A 137 2.53 1.19 7.15
C ASP A 137 3.08 1.91 5.89
N PRO A 138 2.92 1.29 4.71
CA PRO A 138 3.47 1.81 3.45
C PRO A 138 2.80 3.12 3.00
N GLU A 139 1.51 3.31 3.31
CA GLU A 139 0.78 4.53 2.98
C GLU A 139 1.32 5.72 3.78
N ALA A 140 1.53 5.57 5.09
CA ALA A 140 2.14 6.62 5.91
C ALA A 140 3.61 6.86 5.55
N ALA A 141 4.37 5.80 5.27
CA ALA A 141 5.78 5.91 4.85
C ALA A 141 5.90 6.72 3.55
N PHE A 142 5.08 6.41 2.55
CA PHE A 142 5.04 7.17 1.29
C PHE A 142 4.65 8.63 1.53
N ALA A 143 3.59 8.88 2.30
CA ALA A 143 3.14 10.23 2.61
C ALA A 143 4.23 11.06 3.33
N ALA A 144 5.01 10.44 4.22
CA ALA A 144 6.13 11.10 4.91
C ALA A 144 7.25 11.50 3.94
N VAL A 145 7.59 10.63 2.99
CA VAL A 145 8.56 10.94 1.94
C VAL A 145 8.06 12.10 1.08
N VAL A 146 6.80 12.05 0.62
CA VAL A 146 6.18 13.11 -0.18
C VAL A 146 6.25 14.46 0.56
N ARG A 147 5.78 14.53 1.82
CA ARG A 147 5.87 15.74 2.64
C ARG A 147 7.29 16.31 2.70
N THR A 148 8.28 15.44 2.91
CA THR A 148 9.69 15.83 2.98
C THR A 148 10.18 16.41 1.66
N ARG A 149 9.83 15.78 0.52
CA ARG A 149 10.22 16.25 -0.82
C ARG A 149 9.50 17.54 -1.19
N SER A 150 8.21 17.68 -0.89
CA SER A 150 7.44 18.91 -1.11
C SER A 150 7.99 20.08 -0.31
N ALA A 151 8.34 19.88 0.98
CA ALA A 151 8.97 20.93 1.78
C ALA A 151 10.32 21.35 1.22
N ARG A 152 11.11 20.40 0.67
CA ARG A 152 12.37 20.72 -0.02
C ARG A 152 12.12 21.54 -1.29
N LEU A 153 11.16 21.15 -2.11
CA LEU A 153 10.80 21.88 -3.33
C LEU A 153 10.34 23.31 -3.01
N ALA A 154 9.51 23.50 -1.98
CA ALA A 154 9.07 24.81 -1.53
C ALA A 154 10.25 25.74 -1.18
N ARG A 155 11.27 25.23 -0.46
CA ARG A 155 12.48 26.02 -0.14
C ARG A 155 13.29 26.41 -1.38
N LEU A 156 13.41 25.52 -2.36
CA LEU A 156 14.15 25.79 -3.59
C LEU A 156 13.47 26.85 -4.45
N THR A 157 12.13 26.84 -4.47
CA THR A 157 11.32 27.77 -5.26
C THR A 157 11.10 29.11 -4.56
N SER A 158 11.09 29.15 -3.22
CA SER A 158 10.98 30.39 -2.45
C SER A 158 12.28 31.21 -2.37
N THR A 159 13.43 30.59 -2.63
CA THR A 159 14.74 31.29 -2.67
C THR A 159 15.03 31.90 -4.05
N ALA A 160 14.17 31.61 -5.04
CA ALA A 160 14.27 32.10 -6.42
C ALA A 160 13.34 33.28 -6.73
N ALA A 161 12.65 33.83 -5.71
CA ALA A 161 11.80 35.03 -5.77
C ALA A 161 12.33 36.09 -4.81
#